data_AF-A0A3N6H901-F1
#
_entry.id   AF-A0A3N6H901-F1
#
_cell.length_a   1.000
_cell.length_b   1.000
_cell.length_c   1.000
_cell.angle_alpha   90.00
_cell.angle_beta   90.00
_cell.angle_gamma   90.00
#
_symmetry.space_group_name_H-M   'P 1'
#
loop_
_entity.id
_entity.type
_entity.pdbx_description
1 polymer ?
#
loop_
_entity_poly.entity_id
_entity_poly.type
_entity_poly.pdbx_seq_one_letter_code
_entity_poly.pdbx_strand_id
1 'polypeptide(L)' 'MPSRAMYCYTCGSDEEHRSLTVTEKDWLKNRTGRRGVEEFFMCKAPECRNLRTGFNKHPFDPVIRVPLPD' A
#
# COMPACT_ATOMS: atom_id res chain seq x y z
N MET A 1 -6.00 -16.40 -6.65
CA MET A 1 -6.07 -15.09 -7.33
C MET A 1 -4.63 -14.68 -7.63
N PRO A 2 -4.24 -14.41 -8.88
CA PRO A 2 -2.84 -14.15 -9.22
C PRO A 2 -2.38 -12.90 -8.46
N SER A 3 -1.25 -13.01 -7.78
CA SER A 3 -0.57 -11.87 -7.21
C SER A 3 -0.24 -10.88 -8.32
N ARG A 4 -0.84 -9.69 -8.24
CA ARG A 4 -0.67 -8.67 -9.26
C ARG A 4 0.64 -7.94 -8.98
N ALA A 5 1.72 -8.42 -9.59
CA ALA A 5 2.99 -7.70 -9.63
C ALA A 5 2.73 -6.34 -10.30
N MET A 6 3.09 -5.27 -9.60
CA MET A 6 2.87 -3.89 -10.04
C MET A 6 4.06 -3.05 -9.65
N TYR A 7 4.40 -2.05 -10.48
CA TYR A 7 5.50 -1.15 -10.21
C TYR A 7 5.38 -0.44 -8.85
N CYS A 8 6.37 -0.60 -7.99
CA CYS A 8 6.49 0.11 -6.73
C CYS A 8 7.41 1.32 -6.90
N TYR A 9 6.91 2.53 -6.60
CA TYR A 9 7.72 3.74 -6.70
C TYR A 9 8.95 3.72 -5.77
N THR A 10 8.81 3.14 -4.58
CA THR A 10 9.88 3.09 -3.57
C THR A 10 10.92 2.00 -3.84
N CYS A 11 10.51 0.85 -4.40
CA CYS A 11 11.47 -0.20 -4.78
C CYS A 11 12.13 0.08 -6.14
N GLY A 12 11.46 0.86 -7.01
CA GLY A 12 11.90 1.06 -8.39
C GLY A 12 11.67 -0.15 -9.31
N SER A 13 10.93 -1.17 -8.85
CA SER A 13 10.70 -2.45 -9.53
C SER A 13 9.23 -2.87 -9.48
N ASP A 14 8.84 -3.81 -10.36
CA ASP A 14 7.54 -4.47 -10.31
C ASP A 14 7.49 -5.52 -9.20
N GLU A 15 6.86 -5.15 -8.10
CA GLU A 15 6.77 -5.98 -6.90
C GLU A 15 5.36 -6.55 -6.72
N GLU A 16 5.25 -7.66 -6.01
CA GLU A 16 3.96 -8.20 -5.60
C GLU A 16 3.26 -7.21 -4.66
N HIS A 17 2.02 -6.84 -4.98
CA HIS A 17 1.19 -5.98 -4.14
C HIS A 17 -0.05 -6.74 -3.69
N ARG A 18 -0.42 -6.59 -2.42
CA ARG A 18 -1.64 -7.16 -1.84
C ARG A 18 -2.60 -6.07 -1.38
N SER A 19 -3.88 -6.40 -1.29
CA SER A 19 -4.85 -5.55 -0.61
C SER A 19 -4.52 -5.43 0.88
N LEU A 20 -4.92 -4.31 1.47
CA LEU A 20 -4.82 -4.08 2.91
C LEU A 20 -5.79 -4.96 3.69
N THR A 21 -5.38 -5.42 4.87
CA THR A 21 -6.28 -6.08 5.83
C THR A 21 -7.23 -5.07 6.45
N VAL A 22 -8.26 -5.54 7.16
CA VAL A 22 -9.24 -4.66 7.84
C VAL A 22 -8.54 -3.70 8.81
N THR A 23 -7.59 -4.21 9.61
CA THR A 23 -6.81 -3.41 10.56
C THR A 23 -5.95 -2.36 9.86
N GLU A 24 -5.27 -2.73 8.77
CA GLU A 24 -4.42 -1.80 8.02
C GLU A 24 -5.27 -0.72 7.31
N LYS A 25 -6.46 -1.08 6.83
CA LYS A 25 -7.44 -0.14 6.27
C LYS A 25 -7.89 0.86 7.34
N ASP A 26 -8.27 0.37 8.52
CA ASP A 26 -8.72 1.23 9.61
C ASP A 26 -7.61 2.20 10.06
N TRP A 27 -6.39 1.67 10.22
CA TRP A 27 -5.21 2.48 10.48
C TRP A 27 -4.99 3.56 9.41
N LEU A 28 -5.11 3.21 8.12
CA LEU A 28 -4.93 4.16 7.03
C LEU A 28 -6.02 5.23 7.02
N LYS A 29 -7.28 4.85 7.26
CA LYS A 29 -8.41 5.80 7.40
C LYS A 29 -8.13 6.81 8.52
N ASN A 30 -7.74 6.33 9.69
CA ASN A 30 -7.41 7.17 10.83
C ASN A 30 -6.20 8.09 10.54
N ARG A 31 -5.19 7.57 9.84
CA ARG A 31 -3.98 8.33 9.51
C ARG A 31 -4.22 9.42 8.45
N THR A 32 -5.02 9.15 7.42
CA THR A 32 -5.18 10.07 6.28
C THR A 32 -6.52 10.81 6.27
N GLY A 33 -7.44 10.48 7.17
CA GLY A 33 -8.82 11.02 7.19
C GLY A 33 -9.65 10.64 5.96
N ARG A 34 -9.22 9.65 5.16
CA ARG A 34 -9.89 9.26 3.91
C ARG A 34 -11.01 8.26 4.18
N ARG A 35 -12.14 8.41 3.48
CA ARG A 35 -13.25 7.45 3.54
C ARG A 35 -13.00 6.21 2.68
N GLY A 36 -12.40 6.39 1.50
CA GLY A 36 -12.03 5.31 0.58
C GLY A 36 -10.59 4.86 0.78
N VAL A 37 -10.40 3.65 1.32
CA VAL A 37 -9.07 3.03 1.46
C VAL A 37 -8.97 1.65 0.79
N GLU A 38 -10.03 1.24 0.09
CA GLU A 38 -10.10 -0.08 -0.53
C GLU A 38 -9.28 -0.18 -1.82
N GLU A 39 -9.01 0.97 -2.45
CA GLU A 39 -8.19 1.09 -3.65
C GLU A 39 -6.69 0.98 -3.38
N PHE A 40 -6.27 0.97 -2.11
CA PHE A 40 -4.86 0.88 -1.75
C PHE A 40 -4.38 -0.56 -1.69
N PHE A 41 -3.21 -0.75 -2.29
CA PHE A 41 -2.43 -1.97 -2.24
C PHE A 41 -1.09 -1.69 -1.56
N MET A 42 -0.68 -2.62 -0.72
CA MET A 42 0.60 -2.61 -0.04
C MET A 42 1.61 -3.46 -0.81
N CYS A 43 2.80 -2.91 -1.04
CA CYS A 43 3.93 -3.66 -1.54
C CYS A 43 4.34 -4.77 -0.55
N LYS A 44 4.49 -6.00 -1.04
CA LYS A 44 4.91 -7.17 -0.25
C LYS A 44 6.43 -7.35 -0.23
N ALA A 45 7.17 -6.54 -0.98
CA ALA A 45 8.63 -6.56 -0.92
C ALA A 45 9.10 -6.36 0.52
N PRO A 46 10.15 -7.09 0.95
CA PRO A 46 10.70 -6.96 2.29
C PRO A 46 11.05 -5.50 2.55
N GLU A 47 10.64 -4.98 3.71
CA GLU A 47 10.95 -3.62 4.21
C GLU A 47 10.36 -2.42 3.43
N CYS A 48 9.70 -2.64 2.29
CA CYS A 48 9.07 -1.55 1.53
C CYS A 48 7.73 -1.13 2.14
N ARG A 49 6.74 -2.03 2.10
CA ARG A 49 5.37 -1.85 2.60
C ARG A 49 4.69 -0.53 2.19
N ASN A 50 5.14 0.04 1.07
CA ASN A 50 4.60 1.27 0.53
C ASN A 50 3.17 1.05 0.00
N LEU A 51 2.35 2.08 0.13
CA LEU A 51 1.01 2.12 -0.40
C LEU A 51 0.98 2.72 -1.80
N ARG A 52 0.29 2.03 -2.70
CA ARG A 52 -0.08 2.55 -4.02
C ARG A 52 -1.53 2.25 -4.32
N THR A 53 -2.09 2.88 -5.33
CA THR A 53 -3.39 2.48 -5.89
C THR A 53 -3.19 1.79 -7.24
N GLY A 54 -4.25 1.28 -7.84
CA GLY A 54 -4.19 0.67 -9.18
C GLY A 54 -3.63 1.63 -10.25
N PHE A 55 -3.96 2.92 -10.14
CA PHE A 55 -3.58 3.95 -11.13
C PHE A 55 -2.47 4.89 -10.63
N ASN A 56 -2.41 5.18 -9.33
CA ASN A 56 -1.43 6.09 -8.76
C ASN A 56 -0.31 5.31 -8.04
N LYS A 57 0.91 5.44 -8.55
CA LYS A 57 2.12 4.79 -8.01
C LYS A 57 2.65 5.47 -6.73
N HIS A 58 2.27 6.73 -6.50
CA HIS A 58 2.72 7.56 -5.39
C HIS A 58 1.56 8.43 -4.88
N PRO A 59 0.59 7.85 -4.14
CA PRO A 59 -0.62 8.56 -3.72
C PRO A 59 -0.43 9.47 -2.50
N PHE A 60 0.70 9.37 -1.80
CA PHE A 60 1.01 10.12 -0.59
C PHE A 60 2.42 10.70 -0.68
N ASP A 61 2.58 11.96 -0.29
CA ASP A 61 3.88 12.63 -0.15
C ASP A 61 3.95 13.22 1.27
N PRO A 62 4.82 12.71 2.18
CA PRO A 62 5.74 11.59 1.99
C PRO A 62 5.02 10.22 1.92
N VAL A 63 5.72 9.21 1.36
CA VAL A 63 5.22 7.84 1.25
C VAL A 63 4.73 7.28 2.58
N ILE A 64 3.56 6.63 2.56
CA ILE A 64 3.03 5.95 3.74
C ILE A 64 3.41 4.47 3.65
N ARG A 65 4.14 4.01 4.68
CA ARG A 65 4.48 2.59 4.88
C ARG A 65 3.58 1.98 5.94
N VAL A 66 3.02 0.82 5.64
CA VAL A 66 2.15 0.12 6.59
C VAL A 66 3.00 -0.45 7.74
N PRO A 67 2.62 -0.24 9.01
CA PRO A 67 3.39 -0.68 10.18
C PRO A 67 3.34 -2.21 10.33
N LEU A 68 4.40 -2.79 10.94
CA LEU A 68 4.42 -4.22 11.31
C LEU A 68 3.26 -4.49 12.27
N PRO A 69 2.45 -5.54 12.04
CA PRO A 69 1.62 -6.05 13.11
C PRO A 69 2.57 -6.48 14.25
N ASP A 70 2.21 -6.10 15.47
CA ASP A 70 2.89 -6.52 16.70
C ASP A 70 2.89 -8.05 16.83
#